data_AF-A0A0C9X4N1-F1
#
_entry.id   AF-A0A0C9X4N1-F1
#
_cell.length_a   1.000
_cell.length_b   1.000
_cell.length_c   1.000
_cell.angle_alpha   90.00
_cell.angle_beta   90.00
_cell.angle_gamma   90.00
#
_symmetry.space_group_name_H-M   'P 1'
#
loop_
_entity.id
_entity.type
_entity.pdbx_description
1 polymer ?
#
loop_
_entity_poly.entity_id
_entity_poly.type
_entity_poly.pdbx_seq_one_letter_code
_entity_poly.pdbx_strand_id
1 'polypeptide(L)'
;MSGIFTNGQTLVVTTTGPGKLNLLSYQSNGGVVNVIGSVSTSKAGETRFLISHSYTFERFAFYWDGAGEAVYGIGASLLRQPVGRSWSNASLASWGSPAITTADVSVQVKTAVNRDNQITAFIIPDLI
;
A
#
# COMPACT_ATOMS: atom_id res chain seq x y z
N MET A 1 -16.76 -9.53 10.77
CA MET A 1 -16.19 -8.52 9.85
C MET A 1 -15.33 -9.24 8.84
N SER A 2 -15.50 -9.01 7.54
CA SER A 2 -14.59 -9.56 6.53
C SER A 2 -13.27 -8.80 6.59
N GLY A 3 -12.14 -9.52 6.60
CA GLY A 3 -10.82 -8.90 6.60
C GLY A 3 -10.54 -8.15 5.30
N ILE A 4 -9.57 -7.22 5.34
CA ILE A 4 -9.15 -6.40 4.19
C ILE A 4 -8.76 -7.26 2.98
N PHE A 5 -8.20 -8.45 3.24
CA PHE A 5 -7.78 -9.40 2.21
C PHE A 5 -8.83 -10.50 2.04
N THR A 6 -10.03 -10.10 1.60
CA THR A 6 -11.09 -11.03 1.20
C THR A 6 -11.47 -10.80 -0.25
N ASN A 7 -11.90 -11.86 -0.96
CA ASN A 7 -12.31 -11.76 -2.36
C ASN A 7 -13.35 -10.65 -2.53
N GLY A 8 -13.11 -9.75 -3.49
CA GLY A 8 -13.98 -8.60 -3.77
C GLY A 8 -13.65 -7.33 -2.97
N GLN A 9 -12.71 -7.37 -2.01
CA GLN A 9 -12.19 -6.17 -1.37
C GLN A 9 -10.91 -5.69 -2.06
N THR A 10 -10.87 -4.39 -2.38
CA THR A 10 -9.72 -3.71 -2.97
C THR A 10 -9.23 -2.62 -2.03
N LEU A 11 -7.92 -2.40 -2.01
CA LEU A 11 -7.33 -1.26 -1.31
C LEU A 11 -6.92 -0.23 -2.35
N VAL A 12 -7.61 0.91 -2.34
CA VAL A 12 -7.33 2.00 -3.28
C VAL A 12 -6.72 3.16 -2.51
N VAL A 13 -5.53 3.58 -2.92
CA VAL A 13 -4.87 4.80 -2.44
C VAL A 13 -5.11 5.90 -3.46
N THR A 14 -5.57 7.05 -3.01
CA THR A 14 -5.78 8.25 -3.83
C THR A 14 -4.87 9.34 -3.33
N THR A 15 -4.09 9.92 -4.23
CA THR A 15 -3.10 10.96 -3.91
C THR A 15 -3.33 12.19 -4.78
N THR A 16 -2.87 13.34 -4.31
CA THR A 16 -2.84 14.57 -5.10
C THR A 16 -1.39 14.99 -5.31
N GLY A 17 -1.04 15.33 -6.55
CA GLY A 17 0.30 15.80 -6.89
C GLY A 17 1.34 14.70 -7.11
N PRO A 18 2.54 15.10 -7.55
CA PRO A 18 3.62 14.17 -7.86
C PRO A 18 4.18 13.55 -6.58
N GLY A 19 4.67 12.31 -6.71
CA GLY A 19 5.27 11.57 -5.61
C GLY A 19 5.35 10.07 -5.89
N LYS A 20 5.58 9.31 -4.84
CA LYS A 20 5.79 7.87 -4.91
C LYS A 20 5.04 7.12 -3.83
N LEU A 21 4.26 6.12 -4.23
CA LEU A 21 3.68 5.15 -3.31
C LEU A 21 4.74 4.07 -3.05
N ASN A 22 5.16 3.94 -1.80
CA ASN A 22 6.08 2.90 -1.36
C ASN A 22 5.28 1.76 -0.73
N LEU A 23 5.63 0.52 -1.05
CA LEU A 23 4.97 -0.69 -0.56
C LEU A 23 6.00 -1.71 -0.07
N LEU A 24 5.74 -2.28 1.10
CA LEU A 24 6.46 -3.39 1.70
C LEU A 24 5.50 -4.56 1.88
N SER A 25 5.84 -5.71 1.32
CA SER A 25 5.19 -7.00 1.57
C SER A 25 6.11 -7.85 2.44
N TYR A 26 5.65 -8.30 3.60
CA TYR A 26 6.52 -8.93 4.59
C TYR A 26 5.78 -9.98 5.44
N GLN A 27 6.56 -10.80 6.16
CA GLN A 27 6.09 -12.00 6.86
C GLN A 27 5.40 -12.99 5.90
N SER A 28 6.22 -13.77 5.19
CA SER A 28 5.74 -14.77 4.25
C SER A 28 5.37 -16.08 4.94
N ASN A 29 4.22 -16.65 4.58
CA ASN A 29 3.81 -18.00 4.95
C ASN A 29 4.60 -19.09 4.21
N GLY A 30 5.28 -18.76 3.11
CA GLY A 30 6.10 -19.64 2.29
C GLY A 30 7.61 -19.47 2.49
N GLY A 31 8.04 -18.74 3.52
CA GLY A 31 9.46 -18.49 3.80
C GLY A 31 10.16 -17.57 2.79
N VAL A 32 9.39 -16.79 2.01
CA VAL A 32 9.94 -15.83 1.05
C VAL A 32 10.47 -14.59 1.79
N VAL A 33 11.58 -14.06 1.29
CA VAL A 33 12.16 -12.79 1.77
C VAL A 33 11.16 -11.65 1.65
N ASN A 34 11.24 -10.66 2.56
CA ASN A 34 10.44 -9.45 2.46
C ASN A 34 10.73 -8.73 1.13
N VAL A 35 9.71 -8.10 0.56
CA VAL A 35 9.81 -7.39 -0.71
C VAL A 35 9.39 -5.95 -0.49
N ILE A 36 10.22 -5.03 -0.95
CA ILE A 36 9.92 -3.60 -0.97
C ILE A 36 9.94 -3.11 -2.41
N GLY A 37 9.12 -2.12 -2.72
CA GLY A 37 9.30 -1.34 -3.92
C GLY A 37 8.30 -0.21 -3.98
N SER A 38 8.14 0.34 -5.19
CA SER A 38 7.39 1.57 -5.34
C SER A 38 6.81 1.79 -6.72
N VAL A 39 5.79 2.65 -6.77
CA VAL A 39 5.22 3.20 -8.01
C VAL A 39 5.18 4.72 -7.89
N SER A 40 5.79 5.41 -8.84
CA SER A 40 5.82 6.87 -8.92
C SER A 40 4.75 7.43 -9.86
N THR A 41 4.27 8.62 -9.57
CA THR A 41 3.46 9.45 -10.48
C THR A 41 4.04 10.85 -10.56
N SER A 42 4.05 11.42 -11.77
CA SER A 42 4.41 12.82 -12.01
C SER A 42 3.18 13.72 -12.20
N LYS A 43 1.98 13.17 -12.11
CA LYS A 43 0.73 13.89 -12.34
C LYS A 43 0.51 14.93 -11.23
N ALA A 44 0.23 16.17 -11.61
CA ALA A 44 -0.07 17.25 -10.66
C ALA A 44 -1.46 17.12 -9.99
N GLY A 45 -2.40 16.47 -10.67
CA GLY A 45 -3.75 16.20 -10.18
C GLY A 45 -3.86 14.92 -9.36
N GLU A 46 -5.05 14.34 -9.34
CA GLU A 46 -5.31 13.10 -8.60
C GLU A 46 -4.68 11.88 -9.29
N THR A 47 -4.00 11.02 -8.52
CA THR A 47 -3.60 9.68 -8.97
C THR A 47 -4.23 8.64 -8.06
N ARG A 48 -4.79 7.58 -8.63
CA ARG A 48 -5.33 6.44 -7.89
C ARG A 48 -4.44 5.23 -8.09
N PHE A 49 -4.08 4.57 -6.99
CA PHE A 49 -3.29 3.35 -6.96
C PHE A 49 -4.14 2.22 -6.39
N LEU A 50 -4.16 1.09 -7.08
CA LEU A 50 -4.70 -0.16 -6.58
C LEU A 50 -3.57 -0.97 -5.94
N ILE A 51 -3.69 -1.32 -4.66
CA ILE A 51 -2.82 -2.30 -4.01
C ILE A 51 -3.49 -3.66 -4.11
N SER A 52 -2.90 -4.54 -4.90
CA SER A 52 -3.24 -5.96 -4.98
C SER A 52 -2.47 -6.72 -3.91
N HIS A 53 -3.07 -7.79 -3.39
CA HIS A 53 -2.49 -8.59 -2.33
C HIS A 53 -2.05 -9.93 -2.89
N SER A 54 -0.81 -10.32 -2.61
CA SER A 54 -0.34 -11.67 -2.86
C SER A 54 -0.63 -12.55 -1.65
N TYR A 55 -1.16 -13.75 -1.88
CA TYR A 55 -1.38 -14.77 -0.84
C TYR A 55 -0.07 -15.30 -0.22
N THR A 56 1.09 -14.89 -0.73
CA THR A 56 2.42 -15.25 -0.21
C THR A 56 2.81 -14.49 1.05
N PHE A 57 2.24 -13.30 1.30
CA PHE A 57 2.61 -12.43 2.42
C PHE A 57 1.41 -12.20 3.35
N GLU A 58 1.68 -12.18 4.65
CA GLU A 58 0.66 -11.96 5.67
C GLU A 58 0.49 -10.47 6.03
N ARG A 59 1.47 -9.62 5.68
CA ARG A 59 1.42 -8.19 5.99
C ARG A 59 1.91 -7.33 4.84
N PHE A 60 1.23 -6.19 4.69
CA PHE A 60 1.53 -5.16 3.71
C PHE A 60 1.58 -3.81 4.40
N ALA A 61 2.68 -3.08 4.25
CA ALA A 61 2.82 -1.72 4.76
C ALA A 61 3.07 -0.76 3.60
N PHE A 62 2.44 0.40 3.61
CA PHE A 62 2.60 1.39 2.57
C PHE A 62 2.60 2.81 3.11
N TYR A 63 3.27 3.71 2.39
CA TYR A 63 3.27 5.12 2.70
C TYR A 63 3.39 5.96 1.42
N TRP A 64 2.92 7.20 1.51
CA TRP A 64 3.01 8.15 0.41
C TRP A 64 4.19 9.12 0.62
N ASP A 65 5.10 9.11 -0.34
CA ASP A 65 6.23 10.03 -0.44
C ASP A 65 5.95 11.07 -1.53
N GLY A 66 5.15 12.08 -1.20
CA GLY A 66 4.81 13.16 -2.10
C GLY A 66 4.30 14.38 -1.34
N ALA A 67 4.36 15.54 -1.98
CA ALA A 67 4.03 16.80 -1.32
C ALA A 67 2.54 16.94 -0.96
N GLY A 68 1.65 16.38 -1.80
CA GLY A 68 0.20 16.48 -1.56
C GLY A 68 -0.34 15.42 -0.60
N GLU A 69 -1.65 15.49 -0.39
CA GLU A 69 -2.38 14.54 0.46
C GLU A 69 -2.48 13.17 -0.19
N ALA A 70 -2.56 12.15 0.67
CA ALA A 70 -2.84 10.78 0.26
C ALA A 70 -3.81 10.15 1.27
N VAL A 71 -4.87 9.54 0.74
CA VAL A 71 -5.88 8.84 1.50
C VAL A 71 -6.11 7.45 0.92
N TYR A 72 -6.49 6.48 1.74
CA TYR A 72 -6.90 5.16 1.27
C TYR A 72 -8.38 4.90 1.56
N GLY A 73 -8.96 4.01 0.76
CA GLY A 73 -10.29 3.43 0.96
C GLY A 73 -10.25 1.91 0.77
N ILE A 74 -11.11 1.20 1.50
CA ILE A 74 -11.24 -0.27 1.44
C ILE A 74 -12.57 -0.62 0.78
N GLY A 75 -12.54 -1.35 -0.33
CA GLY A 75 -13.72 -1.76 -1.10
C GLY A 75 -14.56 -0.57 -1.55
N ALA A 76 -15.87 -0.66 -1.36
CA ALA A 76 -16.84 0.41 -1.67
C ALA A 76 -17.07 1.39 -0.50
N SER A 77 -16.19 1.40 0.51
CA SER A 77 -16.34 2.30 1.65
C SER A 77 -16.25 3.77 1.21
N LEU A 78 -17.17 4.60 1.71
CA LEU A 78 -17.14 6.05 1.54
C LEU A 78 -16.11 6.72 2.48
N LEU A 79 -15.62 6.00 3.49
CA LEU A 79 -14.64 6.53 4.43
C LEU A 79 -13.25 6.52 3.81
N ARG A 80 -12.61 7.69 3.81
CA ARG A 80 -11.24 7.90 3.40
C ARG A 80 -10.38 8.12 4.65
N GLN A 81 -9.25 7.44 4.74
CA GLN A 81 -8.33 7.55 5.87
C GLN A 81 -6.94 7.97 5.39
N PRO A 82 -6.18 8.77 6.16
CA PRO A 82 -4.88 9.25 5.73
C PRO A 82 -3.87 8.12 5.58
N VAL A 83 -3.03 8.20 4.55
CA VAL A 83 -1.90 7.30 4.34
C VAL A 83 -0.72 7.75 5.19
N GLY A 84 0.05 6.79 5.70
CA GLY A 84 1.33 7.04 6.35
C GLY A 84 2.33 7.83 5.49
N ARG A 85 3.36 8.39 6.12
CA ARG A 85 4.34 9.29 5.47
C ARG A 85 5.78 8.78 5.50
N SER A 86 6.05 7.68 6.20
CA SER A 86 7.38 7.09 6.29
C SER A 86 7.29 5.62 6.70
N TRP A 87 8.41 4.89 6.68
CA TRP A 87 8.45 3.55 7.25
C TRP A 87 8.30 3.49 8.77
N SER A 88 8.61 4.59 9.47
CA SER A 88 8.35 4.73 10.90
C SER A 88 6.89 5.06 11.23
N ASN A 89 6.10 5.45 10.23
CA ASN A 89 4.68 5.75 10.33
C ASN A 89 3.99 5.33 9.02
N ALA A 90 3.94 4.01 8.79
CA ALA A 90 3.36 3.42 7.59
C ALA A 90 1.94 2.94 7.88
N SER A 91 1.09 2.98 6.85
CA SER A 91 -0.23 2.32 6.87
C SER A 91 -0.03 0.81 6.72
N LEU A 92 -0.46 0.04 7.71
CA LEU A 92 -0.29 -1.41 7.82
C LEU A 92 -1.62 -2.12 7.61
N ALA A 93 -1.67 -2.97 6.59
CA ALA A 93 -2.72 -3.95 6.37
C ALA A 93 -2.19 -5.35 6.72
N SER A 94 -2.89 -6.06 7.62
CA SER A 94 -2.50 -7.40 8.07
C SER A 94 -3.57 -8.42 7.71
N TRP A 95 -3.15 -9.64 7.40
CA TRP A 95 -4.04 -10.74 7.07
C TRP A 95 -5.03 -11.02 8.21
N GLY A 96 -6.30 -11.17 7.85
CA GLY A 96 -7.40 -11.33 8.81
C GLY A 96 -7.79 -10.06 9.57
N SER A 97 -7.05 -8.95 9.43
CA SER A 97 -7.42 -7.68 10.06
C SER A 97 -8.60 -7.03 9.32
N PRO A 98 -9.60 -6.50 10.04
CA PRO A 98 -10.68 -5.71 9.43
C PRO A 98 -10.29 -4.25 9.18
N ALA A 99 -9.14 -3.80 9.69
CA ALA A 99 -8.72 -2.40 9.65
C ALA A 99 -7.24 -2.23 9.33
N ILE A 100 -6.92 -1.09 8.72
CA ILE A 100 -5.55 -0.63 8.52
C ILE A 100 -5.15 0.18 9.75
N THR A 101 -3.96 -0.10 10.26
CA THR A 101 -3.37 0.60 11.41
C THR A 101 -2.14 1.37 10.98
N THR A 102 -1.55 2.14 11.90
CA THR A 102 -0.25 2.75 11.69
C THR A 102 0.82 1.96 12.45
N ALA A 103 1.97 1.71 11.83
CA ALA A 103 3.08 1.01 12.46
C ALA A 103 4.45 1.50 11.98
N ASP A 104 5.47 1.32 12.82
CA ASP A 104 6.87 1.37 12.42
C ASP A 104 7.30 0.00 11.86
N VAL A 105 7.70 -0.02 10.60
CA VAL A 105 8.17 -1.21 9.88
C VAL A 105 9.62 -1.05 9.39
N SER A 106 10.35 -0.06 9.91
CA SER A 106 11.70 0.28 9.45
C SER A 106 12.69 -0.88 9.59
N VAL A 107 12.48 -1.77 10.56
CA VAL A 107 13.31 -2.97 10.77
C VAL A 107 13.12 -3.96 9.62
N GLN A 108 11.88 -4.17 9.18
CA GLN A 108 11.52 -5.14 8.14
C GLN A 108 12.01 -4.70 6.75
N VAL A 109 12.14 -3.40 6.54
CA VAL A 109 12.70 -2.80 5.32
C VAL A 109 14.19 -3.10 5.17
N LYS A 110 14.96 -3.18 6.27
CA LYS A 110 16.42 -3.42 6.20
C LYS A 110 16.80 -4.74 5.54
N THR A 111 15.93 -5.74 5.63
CA THR A 111 16.15 -7.07 5.07
C THR A 111 15.29 -7.32 3.83
N ALA A 112 14.58 -6.30 3.32
CA ALA A 112 13.71 -6.44 2.17
C ALA A 112 14.50 -6.35 0.86
N VAL A 113 14.16 -7.21 -0.08
CA VAL A 113 14.70 -7.15 -1.45
C VAL A 113 13.92 -6.12 -2.24
N ASN A 114 14.61 -5.18 -2.88
CA ASN A 114 13.98 -4.20 -3.74
C ASN A 114 13.44 -4.86 -5.02
N ARG A 115 12.17 -4.60 -5.31
CA ARG A 115 11.38 -5.03 -6.47
C ARG A 115 10.59 -3.84 -7.05
N ASP A 116 11.22 -2.67 -7.16
CA ASP A 116 10.64 -1.51 -7.81
C ASP A 116 10.05 -1.88 -9.18
N ASN A 117 8.85 -1.37 -9.47
CA ASN A 117 8.05 -1.72 -10.66
C ASN A 117 7.63 -3.19 -10.82
N GLN A 118 7.93 -4.05 -9.83
CA GLN A 118 7.48 -5.44 -9.74
C GLN A 118 6.65 -5.68 -8.46
N ILE A 119 6.19 -4.61 -7.81
CA ILE A 119 5.34 -4.69 -6.64
C ILE A 119 3.88 -4.89 -7.02
N THR A 120 3.06 -5.31 -6.06
CA THR A 120 1.62 -5.50 -6.23
C THR A 120 0.85 -4.19 -6.07
N ALA A 121 1.36 -3.08 -6.61
CA ALA A 121 0.65 -1.80 -6.69
C ALA A 121 0.63 -1.30 -8.13
N PHE A 122 -0.51 -0.76 -8.56
CA PHE A 122 -0.72 -0.34 -9.95
C PHE A 122 -1.46 0.99 -9.99
N ILE A 123 -1.12 1.88 -10.92
CA ILE A 123 -1.92 3.08 -11.18
C ILE A 123 -3.21 2.66 -11.90
N ILE A 124 -4.36 3.13 -11.41
CA ILE A 124 -5.65 3.02 -12.09
C ILE A 124 -5.72 4.18 -13.09
N PRO A 125 -5.72 3.91 -14.41
CA PRO A 125 -5.89 4.97 -15.41
C PRO A 125 -7.22 5.69 -15.20
N ASP A 126 -7.25 6.98 -15.47
CA ASP A 126 -8.53 7.67 -15.54
C ASP A 126 -9.35 7.12 -16.70
N LEU A 127 -10.66 7.00 -16.50
CA LEU A 127 -11.58 6.72 -17.59
C LEU A 127 -11.59 7.95 -18.49
N ILE A 128 -11.21 7.75 -19.75
CA ILE A 128 -11.29 8.75 -20.83
C ILE A 128 -12.76 9.00 -21.16
#